data_AF-A0A813VC07-F1
#
_entry.id   AF-A0A813VC07-F1
#
_cell.length_a   1.000
_cell.length_b   1.000
_cell.length_c   1.000
_cell.angle_alpha   90.00
_cell.angle_beta   90.00
_cell.angle_gamma   90.00
#
_symmetry.space_group_name_H-M   'P 1'
#
loop_
_entity.id
_entity.type
_entity.pdbx_description
1 polymer ?
#
loop_
_entity_poly.entity_id
_entity_poly.type
_entity_poly.pdbx_seq_one_letter_code
_entity_poly.pdbx_strand_id
1 'polypeptide(L)'
;MDREPCPWRIVDDCGGAFALGAIGGTLFHSIKGFRHAPSGQYRRLIGSLNAVKQRAPRVGASFSAWGAIFSTIDCGFVYMRKKEDPWNSIMSGALTGAILQARQGPSAMLGSAVIGGFILAMIEGTGILINRYSQMLMAQQAQDGGEMDPDQGKAEIKMPQFLTGQSSSPGQYS
;
A
#
# COMPACT_ATOMS: atom_id res chain seq x y z
N MET A 1 -1.66 -8.93 -16.08
CA MET A 1 -1.87 -7.50 -15.82
C MET A 1 -0.62 -6.81 -16.30
N ASP A 2 -0.65 -6.31 -17.53
CA ASP A 2 0.46 -5.52 -18.08
C ASP A 2 0.69 -4.30 -17.18
N ARG A 3 1.95 -4.07 -16.77
CA ARG A 3 2.28 -2.92 -15.92
C ARG A 3 2.02 -1.64 -16.71
N GLU A 4 1.30 -0.71 -16.09
CA GLU A 4 1.13 0.61 -16.67
C GLU A 4 2.50 1.28 -16.89
N PRO A 5 2.70 1.97 -18.03
CA PRO A 5 3.96 2.60 -18.35
C PRO A 5 4.34 3.63 -17.27
N CYS A 6 5.64 3.72 -16.98
CA CYS A 6 6.21 4.52 -15.89
C CYS A 6 5.67 5.96 -15.73
N PRO A 7 5.34 6.73 -16.80
CA PRO A 7 4.72 8.04 -16.58
C PRO A 7 3.33 7.98 -15.93
N TRP A 8 2.53 6.95 -16.20
CA TRP A 8 1.21 6.77 -15.60
C TRP A 8 1.30 6.29 -14.15
N ARG A 9 2.16 5.30 -13.90
CA ARG A 9 2.39 4.74 -12.56
C ARG A 9 2.83 5.81 -11.54
N ILE A 10 3.72 6.72 -11.94
CA ILE A 10 4.18 7.81 -11.06
C ILE A 10 3.01 8.73 -10.67
N VAL A 11 2.12 9.06 -11.62
CA VAL A 11 0.97 9.93 -11.37
C VAL A 11 -0.04 9.25 -10.46
N ASP A 12 -0.31 7.96 -10.70
CA ASP A 12 -1.22 7.17 -9.86
C ASP A 12 -0.69 7.01 -8.43
N ASP A 13 0.59 6.65 -8.27
CA ASP A 13 1.23 6.52 -6.95
C ASP A 13 1.29 7.87 -6.21
N CYS A 14 1.57 8.96 -6.93
CA CYS A 14 1.57 10.32 -6.39
C CYS A 14 0.17 10.73 -5.90
N GLY A 15 -0.86 10.48 -6.71
CA GLY A 15 -2.26 10.80 -6.40
C GLY A 15 -2.82 9.94 -5.26
N GLY A 16 -2.55 8.64 -5.29
CA GLY A 16 -2.91 7.69 -4.23
C GLY A 16 -2.25 8.06 -2.91
N ALA A 17 -0.96 8.37 -2.91
CA ALA A 17 -0.24 8.81 -1.71
C ALA A 17 -0.76 10.16 -1.19
N PHE A 18 -1.09 11.11 -2.08
CA PHE A 18 -1.72 12.37 -1.68
C PHE A 18 -3.07 12.12 -0.98
N ALA A 19 -3.94 11.30 -1.57
CA ALA A 19 -5.24 10.98 -1.01
C ALA A 19 -5.12 10.31 0.37
N LEU A 20 -4.24 9.31 0.50
CA LEU A 20 -3.94 8.66 1.77
C LEU A 20 -3.45 9.66 2.83
N GLY A 21 -2.51 10.54 2.45
CA GLY A 21 -1.98 11.57 3.34
C GLY A 21 -3.01 12.64 3.72
N ALA A 22 -3.89 13.02 2.79
CA ALA A 22 -4.95 14.01 3.04
C ALA A 22 -6.05 13.45 3.95
N ILE A 23 -6.48 12.21 3.71
CA ILE A 23 -7.49 11.52 4.55
C ILE A 23 -6.92 11.26 5.94
N GLY A 24 -5.74 10.64 6.02
CA GLY A 24 -5.08 10.34 7.30
C GLY A 24 -4.73 11.62 8.08
N GLY A 25 -4.20 12.64 7.39
CA GLY A 25 -3.90 13.94 7.96
C GLY A 25 -5.15 14.66 8.47
N THR A 26 -6.27 14.58 7.75
CA THR A 26 -7.55 15.15 8.18
C THR A 26 -8.05 14.47 9.46
N LEU A 27 -8.08 13.14 9.51
CA LEU A 27 -8.53 12.41 10.69
C LEU A 27 -7.63 12.69 11.91
N PHE A 28 -6.32 12.57 11.73
CA PHE A 28 -5.36 12.78 12.82
C PHE A 28 -5.38 14.22 13.34
N HIS A 29 -5.38 15.21 12.44
CA HIS A 29 -5.41 16.62 12.85
C HIS A 29 -6.79 17.09 13.32
N SER A 30 -7.88 16.44 12.93
CA SER A 30 -9.20 16.70 13.51
C SER A 30 -9.23 16.33 14.98
N ILE A 31 -8.80 15.10 15.31
CA ILE A 31 -8.75 14.62 16.70
C ILE A 31 -7.76 15.46 17.51
N LYS A 32 -6.55 15.67 16.98
CA LYS A 32 -5.52 16.44 17.68
C LYS A 32 -5.93 17.90 17.86
N GLY A 33 -6.54 18.52 16.85
CA GLY A 33 -7.04 19.89 16.88
C GLY A 33 -8.18 20.06 17.87
N PHE A 34 -9.12 19.12 17.92
CA PHE A 34 -10.21 19.12 18.90
C PHE A 34 -9.71 18.98 20.34
N ARG A 35 -8.69 18.14 20.57
CA ARG A 35 -8.09 17.91 21.89
C ARG A 35 -7.23 19.07 22.41
N HIS A 36 -6.57 19.82 21.51
CA HIS A 36 -5.67 20.93 21.89
C HIS A 36 -6.35 22.31 21.85
N ALA A 37 -7.61 22.38 21.42
CA ALA A 37 -8.35 23.64 21.34
C ALA A 37 -8.95 24.08 22.70
N PRO A 38 -9.11 25.40 22.92
CA PRO A 38 -9.66 25.96 24.16
C PRO A 38 -11.08 25.45 24.47
N SER A 39 -11.47 25.51 25.74
CA SER A 39 -12.74 24.98 26.24
C SER A 39 -13.97 25.61 25.53
N GLY A 40 -14.95 24.75 25.22
CA GLY A 40 -16.18 25.09 24.50
C GLY A 40 -16.29 24.38 23.14
N GLN A 41 -17.42 23.70 22.91
CA GLN A 41 -17.61 22.84 21.73
C GLN A 41 -17.45 23.59 20.40
N TYR A 42 -17.98 24.81 20.32
CA TYR A 42 -17.83 25.67 19.13
C TYR A 42 -16.37 26.05 18.84
N ARG A 43 -15.62 26.47 19.87
CA ARG A 43 -14.19 26.82 19.75
C ARG A 43 -13.32 25.60 19.42
N ARG A 44 -13.67 24.41 19.92
CA ARG A 44 -13.01 23.15 19.58
C ARG A 44 -13.22 22.73 18.13
N LEU A 45 -14.45 22.89 17.62
CA LEU A 45 -14.75 22.61 16.21
C LEU A 45 -13.98 23.56 15.28
N ILE A 46 -13.96 24.87 15.58
CA ILE A 46 -13.19 25.84 14.80
C ILE A 46 -11.69 25.55 14.87
N GLY A 47 -11.15 25.26 16.06
CA GLY A 47 -9.75 24.90 16.23
C GLY A 47 -9.36 23.64 15.46
N SER A 48 -10.23 22.64 15.46
CA SER A 48 -10.10 21.41 14.66
C SER A 48 -10.09 21.71 13.16
N LEU A 49 -11.07 22.48 12.66
CA LEU A 49 -11.15 22.85 11.24
C LEU A 49 -9.93 23.64 10.78
N ASN A 50 -9.45 24.58 11.59
CA ASN A 50 -8.24 25.34 11.29
C ASN A 50 -6.99 24.44 11.27
N ALA A 51 -6.89 23.48 12.21
CA ALA A 51 -5.79 22.53 12.25
C ALA A 51 -5.77 21.61 11.01
N VAL A 52 -6.94 21.12 10.59
CA VAL A 52 -7.08 20.32 9.36
C VAL A 52 -6.70 21.15 8.15
N LYS A 53 -7.29 22.34 7.99
CA LYS A 53 -7.06 23.22 6.84
C LYS A 53 -5.57 23.57 6.65
N GLN A 54 -4.84 23.79 7.74
CA GLN A 54 -3.42 24.14 7.66
C GLN A 54 -2.49 22.94 7.50
N ARG A 55 -2.85 21.77 8.04
CA ARG A 55 -1.91 20.64 8.17
C ARG A 55 -2.21 19.47 7.25
N ALA A 56 -3.49 19.16 6.99
CA ALA A 56 -3.87 18.07 6.10
C ALA A 56 -3.27 18.18 4.68
N PRO A 57 -3.33 19.33 3.97
CA PRO A 57 -2.71 19.44 2.65
C PRO A 57 -1.19 19.35 2.70
N ARG A 58 -0.55 19.82 3.79
CA ARG A 58 0.90 19.72 3.97
C ARG A 58 1.34 18.27 4.15
N VAL A 59 0.59 17.48 4.93
CA VAL A 59 0.84 16.04 5.09
C VAL A 59 0.61 15.32 3.77
N GLY A 60 -0.51 15.58 3.09
CA GLY A 60 -0.80 15.03 1.75
C GLY A 60 0.32 15.32 0.76
N ALA A 61 0.81 16.55 0.70
CA ALA A 61 1.94 16.93 -0.17
C ALA A 61 3.24 16.18 0.16
N SER A 62 3.55 15.97 1.44
CA SER A 62 4.72 15.17 1.84
C SER A 62 4.60 13.70 1.39
N PHE A 63 3.42 13.10 1.54
CA PHE A 63 3.18 11.72 1.09
C PHE A 63 3.20 11.61 -0.43
N SER A 64 2.64 12.59 -1.13
CA SER A 64 2.71 12.72 -2.59
C SER A 64 4.15 12.78 -3.09
N ALA A 65 5.00 13.62 -2.48
CA ALA A 65 6.41 13.70 -2.83
C ALA A 65 7.14 12.37 -2.58
N TRP A 66 6.85 11.69 -1.47
CA TRP A 66 7.39 10.37 -1.19
C TRP A 66 6.99 9.34 -2.26
N GLY A 67 5.70 9.24 -2.60
CA GLY A 67 5.20 8.33 -3.63
C GLY A 67 5.79 8.62 -5.00
N ALA A 68 5.83 9.88 -5.42
CA ALA A 68 6.39 10.27 -6.70
C ALA A 68 7.88 9.93 -6.83
N ILE A 69 8.69 10.21 -5.79
CA ILE A 69 10.12 9.91 -5.79
C ILE A 69 10.35 8.39 -5.76
N PHE A 70 9.61 7.66 -4.93
CA PHE A 70 9.69 6.21 -4.86
C PHE A 70 9.45 5.56 -6.22
N SER A 71 8.34 5.90 -6.87
CA SER A 71 7.97 5.33 -8.17
C SER A 71 8.93 5.75 -9.28
N THR A 72 9.47 6.97 -9.22
CA THR A 72 10.49 7.42 -10.18
C THR A 72 11.77 6.58 -10.08
N ILE A 73 12.22 6.31 -8.86
CA ILE A 73 13.45 5.53 -8.62
C ILE A 73 13.23 4.06 -8.97
N ASP A 74 12.08 3.50 -8.59
CA ASP A 74 11.73 2.11 -8.91
C ASP A 74 11.65 1.90 -10.44
N CYS A 75 10.96 2.79 -11.15
CA CYS A 75 10.92 2.78 -12.61
C CYS A 75 12.32 2.93 -13.22
N GLY A 76 13.19 3.76 -12.64
CA GLY A 76 14.58 3.91 -13.05
C GLY A 76 15.39 2.63 -12.88
N PHE A 77 15.21 1.90 -11.77
CA PHE A 77 15.88 0.61 -11.54
C PHE A 77 15.39 -0.48 -12.49
N VAL A 78 14.07 -0.55 -12.73
CA VAL A 78 13.51 -1.49 -13.71
C VAL A 78 14.04 -1.20 -15.11
N TYR A 79 14.13 0.09 -15.50
CA TYR A 79 14.70 0.49 -16.78
C TYR A 79 16.17 0.08 -16.92
N MET A 80 16.98 0.30 -15.89
CA MET A 80 18.42 0.01 -15.92
C MET A 80 18.75 -1.48 -15.83
N ARG A 81 18.03 -2.25 -15.00
CA ARG A 81 18.33 -3.66 -14.74
C ARG A 81 17.49 -4.65 -15.52
N LYS A 82 16.36 -4.22 -16.11
CA LYS A 82 15.37 -5.07 -16.78
C LYS A 82 14.94 -6.30 -15.97
N LYS A 83 15.09 -6.22 -14.65
CA LYS A 83 14.74 -7.26 -13.67
C LYS A 83 13.99 -6.61 -12.53
N GLU A 84 12.94 -7.29 -12.11
CA GLU A 84 12.09 -6.87 -11.01
C GLU A 84 12.39 -7.76 -9.81
N ASP A 85 13.33 -7.29 -8.98
CA ASP A 85 13.72 -7.98 -7.76
C ASP A 85 13.21 -7.20 -6.54
N PRO A 86 12.86 -7.86 -5.42
CA PRO A 86 12.48 -7.19 -4.17
C PRO A 86 13.50 -6.17 -3.67
N TRP A 87 14.76 -6.32 -4.12
CA TRP A 87 15.84 -5.39 -3.85
C TRP A 87 15.62 -4.00 -4.45
N ASN A 88 14.91 -3.89 -5.57
CA ASN A 88 14.59 -2.60 -6.19
C ASN A 88 13.71 -1.76 -5.27
N SER A 89 12.65 -2.34 -4.71
CA SER A 89 11.76 -1.68 -3.73
C SER A 89 12.50 -1.24 -2.45
N ILE A 90 13.43 -2.06 -1.96
CA ILE A 90 14.20 -1.72 -0.75
C ILE A 90 15.15 -0.56 -1.03
N MET A 91 15.89 -0.62 -2.14
CA MET A 91 16.81 0.44 -2.55
C MET A 91 16.09 1.73 -2.89
N SER A 92 14.96 1.67 -3.60
CA SER A 92 14.15 2.83 -3.93
C SER A 92 13.57 3.48 -2.68
N GLY A 93 13.17 2.69 -1.69
CA GLY A 93 12.79 3.15 -0.36
C GLY A 93 13.88 3.92 0.37
N ALA A 94 15.09 3.33 0.43
CA ALA A 94 16.24 3.96 1.07
C ALA A 94 16.64 5.27 0.36
N LEU A 95 16.69 5.26 -0.97
CA LEU A 95 17.01 6.45 -1.76
C LEU A 95 15.95 7.54 -1.64
N THR A 96 14.68 7.18 -1.65
CA THR A 96 13.57 8.13 -1.46
C THR A 96 13.69 8.84 -0.11
N GLY A 97 13.93 8.08 0.96
CA GLY A 97 14.19 8.63 2.29
C GLY A 97 15.35 9.61 2.28
N ALA A 98 16.50 9.19 1.72
CA ALA A 98 17.70 10.02 1.62
C ALA A 98 17.45 11.32 0.84
N ILE A 99 16.76 11.26 -0.29
CA ILE A 99 16.50 12.40 -1.17
C ILE A 99 15.59 13.42 -0.47
N LEU A 100 14.53 12.98 0.19
CA LEU A 100 13.62 13.87 0.91
C LEU A 100 14.33 14.64 2.03
N GLN A 101 15.29 14.00 2.69
CA GLN A 101 16.07 14.60 3.78
C GLN A 101 17.38 15.24 3.33
N ALA A 102 17.66 15.32 2.02
CA ALA A 102 18.91 15.85 1.49
C ALA A 102 19.25 17.26 2.01
N ARG A 103 18.22 18.08 2.22
CA ARG A 103 18.37 19.46 2.71
C ARG A 103 18.59 19.58 4.22
N GLN A 104 18.39 18.51 4.98
CA GLN A 104 18.53 18.50 6.45
C GLN A 104 19.90 18.01 6.92
N GLY A 105 20.79 17.67 5.97
CA GLY A 105 22.17 17.29 6.23
C GLY A 105 22.41 15.77 6.20
N PRO A 106 23.67 15.33 6.13
CA PRO A 106 24.03 13.93 5.86
C PRO A 106 23.54 12.93 6.92
N SER A 107 23.50 13.34 8.19
CA SER A 107 23.00 12.51 9.28
C SER A 107 21.49 12.23 9.17
N ALA A 108 20.71 13.26 8.82
CA ALA A 108 19.28 13.12 8.58
C ALA A 108 18.99 12.26 7.34
N MET A 109 19.79 12.40 6.28
CA MET A 109 19.71 11.55 5.09
C MET A 109 19.92 10.09 5.44
N LEU A 110 21.01 9.74 6.14
CA LEU A 110 21.31 8.36 6.52
C LEU A 110 20.22 7.77 7.42
N GLY A 111 19.77 8.53 8.43
CA GLY A 111 18.70 8.09 9.31
C GLY A 111 17.42 7.76 8.55
N SER A 112 17.01 8.63 7.62
CA SER A 112 15.82 8.38 6.81
C SER A 112 15.98 7.25 5.79
N ALA A 113 17.18 7.07 5.24
CA ALA A 113 17.48 5.99 4.30
C ALA A 113 17.37 4.63 4.99
N VAL A 114 17.91 4.51 6.21
CA VAL A 114 17.83 3.27 7.00
C VAL A 114 16.38 2.93 7.33
N ILE A 115 15.61 3.90 7.80
CA ILE A 115 14.20 3.69 8.15
C ILE A 115 13.39 3.32 6.90
N GLY A 116 13.57 4.05 5.79
CA GLY A 116 12.87 3.79 4.53
C GLY A 116 13.18 2.40 3.95
N GLY A 117 14.46 2.03 3.93
CA GLY A 117 14.89 0.70 3.48
C GLY A 117 14.39 -0.43 4.40
N PHE A 118 14.42 -0.23 5.72
CA PHE A 118 13.95 -1.22 6.68
C PHE A 118 12.44 -1.48 6.56
N ILE A 119 11.62 -0.43 6.43
CA ILE A 119 10.17 -0.57 6.29
C ILE A 119 9.83 -1.36 5.03
N LEU A 120 10.44 -1.03 3.89
CA LEU A 120 10.16 -1.72 2.63
C LEU A 120 10.74 -3.14 2.61
N ALA A 121 11.86 -3.40 3.30
CA ALA A 121 12.35 -4.76 3.50
C ALA A 121 11.34 -5.63 4.26
N MET A 122 10.66 -5.08 5.27
CA MET A 122 9.60 -5.80 5.98
C MET A 122 8.37 -6.02 5.11
N ILE A 123 7.97 -5.03 4.30
CA ILE A 123 6.80 -5.13 3.41
C ILE A 123 7.03 -6.21 2.36
N GLU A 124 8.16 -6.16 1.65
CA GLU A 124 8.52 -7.15 0.63
C GLU A 124 8.76 -8.53 1.23
N GLY A 125 9.45 -8.59 2.39
CA GLY A 125 9.67 -9.84 3.12
C GLY A 125 8.34 -10.52 3.52
N THR A 126 7.36 -9.73 3.95
CA THR A 126 6.01 -10.23 4.25
C THR A 126 5.28 -10.66 2.99
N GLY A 127 5.40 -9.92 1.88
CA GLY A 127 4.80 -10.26 0.59
C GLY A 127 5.29 -11.61 0.05
N ILE A 128 6.59 -11.89 0.16
CA ILE A 128 7.16 -13.20 -0.22
C ILE A 128 6.56 -14.33 0.63
N LEU A 129 6.43 -14.11 1.94
CA LEU A 129 5.90 -15.12 2.85
C LEU A 129 4.43 -15.44 2.56
N ILE A 130 3.60 -14.41 2.36
CA ILE A 130 2.18 -14.57 2.04
C ILE A 130 2.00 -15.29 0.71
N ASN A 131 2.77 -14.92 -0.32
CA ASN A 131 2.68 -15.57 -1.63
C ASN A 131 3.06 -17.05 -1.54
N ARG A 132 4.12 -17.38 -0.79
CA ARG A 132 4.51 -18.77 -0.54
C ARG A 132 3.44 -19.55 0.22
N TYR A 133 2.85 -18.96 1.25
CA TYR A 133 1.80 -19.63 2.04
C TYR A 133 0.51 -19.82 1.22
N SER A 134 0.11 -18.84 0.41
CA SER A 134 -1.01 -18.95 -0.51
C SER A 134 -0.82 -20.06 -1.53
N GLN A 135 0.39 -20.20 -2.09
CA GLN A 135 0.71 -21.30 -3.01
C GLN A 135 0.64 -22.67 -2.32
N MET A 136 1.07 -22.78 -1.06
CA MET A 136 0.93 -24.02 -0.27
C MET A 136 -0.54 -24.36 -0.01
N LEU A 137 -1.35 -23.36 0.34
CA LEU A 137 -2.80 -23.54 0.54
C LEU A 137 -3.48 -24.03 -0.75
N MET A 138 -3.18 -23.42 -1.91
CA MET A 138 -3.74 -23.85 -3.19
C MET A 138 -3.23 -25.25 -3.61
N ALA A 139 -1.98 -25.59 -3.29
CA ALA A 139 -1.44 -26.93 -3.54
C ALA A 139 -2.12 -27.99 -2.66
N GLN A 140 -2.46 -27.68 -1.41
CA GLN A 140 -3.26 -28.56 -0.55
C GLN A 140 -4.66 -28.80 -1.11
N GLN A 141 -5.34 -27.75 -1.60
CA GLN A 141 -6.67 -27.89 -2.20
C GLN A 141 -6.65 -28.75 -3.48
N ALA A 142 -5.56 -28.70 -4.26
CA ALA A 142 -5.40 -29.53 -5.45
C ALA A 142 -5.16 -31.02 -5.11
N GLN A 143 -4.54 -31.34 -3.97
CA GLN A 143 -4.35 -32.71 -3.51
C GLN A 143 -5.62 -33.29 -2.85
N ASP A 144 -6.34 -32.47 -2.09
CA ASP A 144 -7.60 -32.88 -1.43
C ASP A 144 -8.76 -33.09 -2.43
N GLY A 145 -8.67 -32.49 -3.62
CA GLY A 145 -9.57 -32.77 -4.76
C GLY A 145 -9.12 -33.90 -5.68
N GLY A 146 -7.96 -34.51 -5.42
CA GLY A 146 -7.31 -35.51 -6.30
C GLY A 146 -7.51 -36.97 -5.90
N GLU A 147 -8.08 -37.25 -4.73
CA GLU A 147 -8.38 -38.61 -4.28
C GLU A 147 -9.90 -38.83 -4.25
N MET A 148 -10.51 -38.99 -5.44
CA MET A 148 -11.84 -39.57 -5.52
C MET A 148 -11.68 -41.09 -5.44
N ASP A 149 -11.62 -41.60 -4.20
CA ASP A 149 -11.75 -43.02 -3.88
C ASP A 149 -13.06 -43.56 -4.50
N PRO A 150 -13.02 -44.61 -5.34
CA PRO A 150 -14.20 -45.09 -6.07
C PRO A 150 -15.23 -45.83 -5.19
N ASP A 151 -15.08 -45.89 -3.86
CA ASP A 151 -15.90 -46.76 -3.01
C ASP A 151 -16.83 -46.07 -1.99
N GLN A 152 -16.89 -44.73 -1.90
CA GLN A 152 -17.86 -44.07 -1.00
C GLN A 152 -19.13 -43.59 -1.70
N GLY A 153 -19.96 -44.58 -2.04
CA GLY A 153 -21.38 -44.38 -2.27
C GLY A 153 -22.09 -43.82 -1.03
N LYS A 154 -22.72 -42.65 -1.22
CA LYS A 154 -23.80 -42.05 -0.41
C LYS A 154 -23.42 -41.55 0.99
N ALA A 155 -23.26 -40.23 1.11
CA ALA A 155 -24.11 -39.41 2.00
C ALA A 155 -23.81 -37.90 1.84
N GLU A 156 -24.79 -37.23 1.23
CA GLU A 156 -25.23 -35.86 1.53
C GLU A 156 -24.21 -34.71 1.58
N ILE A 157 -24.10 -34.06 0.42
CA ILE A 157 -23.67 -32.67 0.26
C ILE A 157 -24.54 -31.78 1.16
N LYS A 158 -23.97 -31.22 2.24
CA LYS A 158 -24.55 -30.09 2.95
C LYS A 158 -23.75 -28.82 2.68
N MET A 159 -24.07 -28.16 1.57
CA MET A 159 -23.59 -26.81 1.29
C MET A 159 -24.31 -25.79 2.20
N PRO A 160 -23.59 -24.88 2.88
CA PRO A 160 -24.20 -23.67 3.40
C PRO A 160 -24.54 -22.71 2.25
N GLN A 161 -25.84 -22.46 2.09
CA GLN A 161 -26.50 -21.58 1.11
C GLN A 161 -26.21 -20.07 1.32
N PHE A 162 -24.95 -19.65 1.48
CA PHE A 162 -24.64 -18.22 1.71
C PHE A 162 -23.62 -17.60 0.74
N LEU A 163 -23.10 -18.33 -0.25
CA LEU A 163 -22.17 -17.76 -1.26
C LEU A 163 -22.63 -17.94 -2.71
N THR A 164 -23.92 -18.23 -2.95
CA THR A 164 -24.54 -17.95 -4.26
C THR A 164 -24.85 -16.45 -4.36
N GLY A 165 -23.80 -15.65 -4.39
CA GLY A 165 -23.82 -14.27 -4.87
C GLY A 165 -23.25 -14.19 -6.28
N GLN A 166 -23.59 -15.15 -7.14
CA GLN A 166 -23.35 -15.05 -8.58
C GLN A 166 -24.44 -14.14 -9.17
N SER A 167 -24.09 -12.90 -9.50
CA SER A 167 -24.65 -12.24 -10.68
C SER A 167 -23.68 -12.47 -11.84
N SER A 168 -23.99 -13.48 -12.62
CA SER A 168 -23.41 -13.78 -13.92
C SER A 168 -23.80 -12.71 -14.95
N SER A 169 -22.82 -12.18 -15.70
CA SER A 169 -22.86 -12.17 -17.17
C SER A 169 -21.59 -11.59 -17.84
N PRO A 170 -21.32 -11.95 -19.11
CA PRO A 170 -19.98 -12.25 -19.59
C PRO A 170 -19.50 -11.38 -20.78
N GLY A 171 -18.19 -11.43 -21.06
CA GLY A 171 -17.62 -11.23 -22.39
C GLY A 171 -17.06 -9.83 -22.69
N GLN A 172 -15.75 -9.75 -22.97
CA GLN A 172 -15.23 -9.70 -24.34
C GLN A 172 -13.71 -9.49 -24.33
N TYR A 173 -13.01 -10.41 -25.02
CA TYR A 173 -11.69 -10.18 -25.58
C TYR A 173 -11.85 -9.45 -26.92
N SER A 174 -11.20 -8.31 -27.10
CA SER A 174 -10.62 -7.79 -28.35
C SER A 174 -9.73 -6.60 -28.02
#